data_AF-A0A345UJN2-F1
#
_entry.id   AF-A0A345UJN2-F1
#
_cell.length_a   1.000
_cell.length_b   1.000
_cell.length_c   1.000
_cell.angle_alpha   90.00
_cell.angle_beta   90.00
_cell.angle_gamma   90.00
#
_symmetry.space_group_name_H-M   'P 1'
#
loop_
_entity.id
_entity.type
_entity.pdbx_description
1 polymer ?
#
loop_
_entity_poly.entity_id
_entity_poly.type
_entity_poly.pdbx_seq_one_letter_code
_entity_poly.pdbx_strand_id
1 'polypeptide(L)' 'MVNGYVQNRQQPRLEVLFEIAKILEVNAKDLLKEDLND' A
#
# COMPACT_ATOMS: atom_id res chain seq x y z
N MET A 1 1.34 9.75 9.77
CA MET A 1 1.67 9.45 8.35
C MET A 1 1.52 7.95 8.07
N VAL A 2 2.32 7.02 8.64
CA VAL A 2 2.12 5.56 8.43
C VAL A 2 0.84 5.00 9.07
N ASN A 3 0.48 5.46 10.27
CA ASN A 3 -0.75 5.02 10.95
C ASN A 3 -2.02 5.32 10.13
N GLY A 4 -1.98 6.36 9.27
CA GLY A 4 -3.10 6.70 8.39
C GLY A 4 -3.27 5.69 7.25
N TYR A 5 -2.18 5.13 6.74
CA TYR A 5 -2.17 4.08 5.72
C TYR A 5 -2.78 2.79 6.27
N VAL A 6 -2.33 2.37 7.45
CA VAL A 6 -2.79 1.14 8.12
C VAL A 6 -4.25 1.24 8.54
N GLN A 7 -4.71 2.42 8.96
CA GLN A 7 -6.11 2.66 9.31
C GLN A 7 -6.99 3.01 8.09
N ASN A 8 -6.44 2.94 6.88
CA ASN A 8 -7.14 3.24 5.63
C ASN A 8 -7.77 4.65 5.57
N ARG A 9 -7.25 5.61 6.37
CA ARG A 9 -7.70 7.01 6.40
C ARG A 9 -7.06 7.84 5.29
N GLN A 10 -5.91 7.38 4.81
CA GLN A 10 -5.15 8.02 3.75
C GLN A 10 -4.44 6.93 2.97
N GLN A 11 -4.39 7.03 1.65
CA GLN A 11 -3.58 6.15 0.82
C GLN A 11 -2.16 6.73 0.65
N PRO A 12 -1.11 5.88 0.64
CA PRO A 12 0.24 6.34 0.30
C PRO A 12 0.28 6.82 -1.15
N ARG A 13 1.18 7.77 -1.44
CA ARG A 13 1.50 8.13 -2.83
C ARG A 13 2.20 6.96 -3.50
N LEU A 14 2.18 6.93 -4.83
CA LEU A 14 2.75 5.84 -5.60
C LEU A 14 4.25 5.63 -5.31
N GLU A 15 5.02 6.71 -5.19
CA GLU A 15 6.44 6.69 -4.80
C GLU A 15 6.64 5.95 -3.46
N VAL A 16 5.85 6.31 -2.46
CA VAL A 16 5.89 5.72 -1.12
C VAL A 16 5.46 4.26 -1.14
N LEU A 17 4.44 3.90 -1.93
CA LEU A 17 4.00 2.51 -2.09
C LEU A 17 5.13 1.63 -2.68
N PHE A 18 5.86 2.13 -3.69
CA PHE A 18 6.99 1.41 -4.26
C PHE A 18 8.18 1.31 -3.30
N GLU A 19 8.44 2.33 -2.49
CA GLU A 19 9.45 2.25 -1.42
C GLU A 19 9.09 1.20 -0.38
N ILE A 20 7.83 1.13 0.04
CA ILE A 20 7.33 0.10 0.96
C ILE A 20 7.51 -1.30 0.34
N ALA A 21 7.11 -1.48 -0.92
CA ALA A 21 7.27 -2.75 -1.63
C ALA A 21 8.74 -3.20 -1.71
N LYS A 22 9.66 -2.26 -1.98
CA LYS A 22 11.10 -2.52 -2.00
C LYS A 22 11.64 -2.95 -0.64
N ILE A 23 11.21 -2.30 0.44
CA ILE A 23 11.64 -2.66 1.82
C ILE A 23 11.13 -4.03 2.21
N LEU A 24 9.91 -4.37 1.79
CA LEU A 24 9.27 -5.65 2.10
C LEU A 24 9.65 -6.78 1.13
N GLU A 25 10.44 -6.49 0.09
CA GLU A 25 10.83 -7.45 -0.96
C GLU A 25 9.64 -8.14 -1.65
N VAL A 26 8.53 -7.42 -1.81
CA VAL A 26 7.30 -7.90 -2.49
C VAL A 26 6.97 -7.05 -3.72
N ASN A 27 6.01 -7.49 -4.54
CA ASN A 27 5.50 -6.66 -5.61
C ASN A 27 4.56 -5.58 -5.06
N ALA A 28 4.58 -4.37 -5.64
CA ALA A 28 3.65 -3.31 -5.23
C ALA A 28 2.17 -3.69 -5.41
N LYS A 29 1.87 -4.59 -6.36
CA LYS A 29 0.51 -5.14 -6.54
C LYS A 29 0.06 -5.97 -5.34
N ASP A 30 0.98 -6.65 -4.67
CA ASP A 30 0.68 -7.49 -3.51
C ASP A 30 0.22 -6.65 -2.29
N LEU A 31 0.47 -5.33 -2.33
CA LEU A 31 0.04 -4.37 -1.31
C LEU A 31 -1.33 -3.74 -1.60
N LEU A 32 -1.93 -4.03 -2.76
CA LEU A 32 -3.23 -3.50 -3.16
C LEU A 32 -4.29 -4.60 -3.03
N LYS A 33 -5.47 -4.23 -2.55
CA LYS A 33 -6.64 -5.11 -2.64
C LYS A 33 -7.27 -4.93 -4.02
N GLU A 34 -7.57 -6.02 -4.69
CA GLU A 34 -8.46 -6.00 -5.85
C GLU A 34 -9.89 -5.91 -5.33
N ASP A 35 -10.58 -4.79 -5.58
CA ASP A 35 -12.02 -4.68 -5.37
C ASP A 35 -12.74 -5.53 -6.44
N LEU A 36 -12.72 -6.85 -6.24
CA LEU A 36 -13.63 -7.79 -6.88
C LEU A 36 -14.75 -8.10 -5.89
N ASN A 37 -15.56 -7.08 -5.56
CA ASN A 37 -16.79 -7.14 -4.75
C ASN A 37 -16.70 -8.00 -3.46
N ASP A 38 -16.52 -7.34 -2.31
CA ASP A 38 -16.94 -7.91 -1.01
C ASP A 38 -18.47 -8.15 -0.97
#